data_AF-A0A554IZY2-F1
#
_entry.id   AF-A0A554IZY2-F1
#
_cell.length_a   1.000
_cell.length_b   1.000
_cell.length_c   1.000
_cell.angle_alpha   90.00
_cell.angle_beta   90.00
_cell.angle_gamma   90.00
#
_symmetry.space_group_name_H-M   'P 1'
#
loop_
_entity.id
_entity.type
_entity.pdbx_description
1 polymer ?
#
loop_
_entity_poly.entity_id
_entity_poly.type
_entity_poly.pdbx_seq_one_letter_code
_entity_poly.pdbx_strand_id
1 'polypeptide(L)'
;TRQQSILGAMADLDYLPAEEAETARKVVFQFTTRREPIIAPHFVFYIRELLEQEYGETLVDQGGLKVTTTLDLNMQRAAEDAITQQATKNLAFGARNASLVAMNPKNGDILAMVGSVDYFDTSNDGNVNVAIRQRSPGSSFKPVVYAEAFRKG
;
A
#
# COMPACT_ATOMS: atom_id res chain seq x y z
N THR A 1 24.26 -26.82 2.32
CA THR A 1 23.74 -25.49 1.89
C THR A 1 24.90 -24.60 1.47
N ARG A 2 24.65 -23.47 0.77
CA ARG A 2 25.71 -22.52 0.38
C ARG A 2 26.51 -22.01 1.59
N GLN A 3 25.84 -21.81 2.72
CA GLN A 3 26.48 -21.47 4.00
C GLN A 3 27.50 -22.53 4.45
N GLN A 4 27.12 -23.82 4.46
CA GLN A 4 28.01 -24.90 4.93
C GLN A 4 29.26 -25.04 4.06
N SER A 5 29.16 -24.81 2.74
CA SER A 5 30.33 -24.83 1.85
C SER A 5 31.24 -23.63 2.10
N ILE A 6 30.68 -22.44 2.35
CA ILE A 6 31.45 -21.25 2.70
C ILE A 6 32.17 -21.44 4.05
N LEU A 7 31.49 -21.97 5.07
CA LEU A 7 32.11 -22.26 6.37
C LEU A 7 33.24 -23.30 6.27
N GLY A 8 33.11 -24.27 5.36
CA GLY A 8 34.20 -25.23 5.08
C GLY A 8 35.40 -24.54 4.43
N ALA A 9 35.16 -23.79 3.35
CA ALA A 9 36.24 -23.09 2.64
C ALA A 9 36.96 -22.07 3.53
N MET A 10 36.25 -21.40 4.43
CA MET A 10 36.88 -20.47 5.37
C MET A 10 37.76 -21.22 6.39
N ALA A 11 37.38 -22.44 6.81
CA ALA A 11 38.20 -23.25 7.71
C ALA A 11 39.44 -23.80 6.98
N ASP A 12 39.30 -24.23 5.72
CA ASP A 12 40.39 -24.72 4.88
C ASP A 12 41.42 -23.62 4.54
N LEU A 13 41.01 -22.35 4.59
CA LEU A 13 41.83 -21.17 4.33
C LEU A 13 42.31 -20.46 5.62
N ASP A 14 42.19 -21.11 6.78
CA ASP A 14 42.59 -20.57 8.09
C ASP A 14 41.91 -19.24 8.48
N TYR A 15 40.76 -18.90 7.89
CA TYR A 15 39.98 -17.72 8.28
C TYR A 15 39.11 -17.96 9.53
N LEU A 16 38.82 -19.22 9.88
CA LEU A 16 38.25 -19.60 11.18
C LEU A 16 38.72 -20.99 11.63
N PRO A 17 38.75 -21.27 12.94
CA PRO A 17 38.99 -22.61 13.46
C PRO A 17 37.92 -23.61 12.99
N ALA A 18 38.34 -24.84 12.69
CA ALA A 18 37.44 -25.91 12.23
C ALA A 18 36.30 -26.22 13.24
N GLU A 19 36.57 -26.08 14.54
CA GLU A 19 35.57 -26.27 15.59
C GLU A 19 34.49 -25.17 15.55
N GLU A 20 34.88 -23.92 15.28
CA GLU A 20 33.93 -22.82 15.09
C GLU A 20 33.11 -23.01 13.81
N ALA A 21 33.70 -23.56 12.75
CA ALA A 21 32.98 -23.87 11.51
C ALA A 21 31.90 -24.93 11.75
N GLU A 22 32.22 -26.01 12.47
CA GLU A 22 31.26 -27.05 12.84
C GLU A 22 30.15 -26.55 13.76
N THR A 23 30.48 -25.61 14.67
CA THR A 23 29.50 -24.98 15.55
C THR A 23 28.55 -24.07 14.74
N ALA A 24 29.10 -23.24 13.85
CA ALA A 24 28.33 -22.35 12.98
C ALA A 24 27.43 -23.11 11.98
N ARG A 25 27.83 -24.30 11.54
CA ARG A 25 27.03 -25.17 10.66
C ARG A 25 25.75 -25.69 11.32
N LYS A 26 25.72 -25.79 12.65
CA LYS A 26 24.58 -26.26 13.44
C LYS A 26 23.57 -25.15 13.77
N VAL A 27 23.92 -23.90 13.50
CA VAL A 27 23.01 -22.77 13.70
C VAL A 27 21.88 -22.85 12.68
N VAL A 28 20.66 -23.05 13.18
CA VAL A 28 19.44 -22.95 12.38
C VAL A 28 19.01 -21.49 12.35
N PHE A 29 19.12 -20.86 11.18
CA PHE A 29 18.64 -19.50 11.01
C PHE A 29 17.11 -19.44 11.06
N GLN A 30 16.60 -18.62 11.96
CA GLN A 30 15.22 -18.16 11.91
C GLN A 30 15.18 -16.86 11.14
N PHE A 31 14.79 -16.93 9.87
CA PHE A 31 14.57 -15.74 9.07
C PHE A 31 13.22 -15.15 9.44
N THR A 32 13.25 -13.96 10.06
CA THR A 32 12.03 -13.14 10.13
C THR A 32 11.95 -12.31 8.85
N THR A 33 10.80 -12.36 8.19
CA THR A 33 10.54 -11.41 7.10
C THR A 33 10.23 -10.07 7.74
N ARG A 34 11.19 -9.14 7.72
CA ARG A 34 10.95 -7.77 8.18
C ARG A 34 10.01 -7.09 7.18
N ARG A 35 8.71 -7.14 7.45
CA ARG A 35 7.70 -6.34 6.76
C ARG A 35 7.51 -5.07 7.58
N GLU A 36 8.11 -3.98 7.13
CA GLU A 36 7.68 -2.67 7.61
C GLU A 36 6.21 -2.48 7.16
N PRO A 37 5.31 -2.01 8.04
CA PRO A 37 3.94 -1.75 7.64
C PRO A 37 3.92 -0.68 6.54
N ILE A 38 3.26 -1.00 5.42
CA ILE A 38 3.05 -0.03 4.34
C ILE A 38 2.00 0.96 4.83
N ILE A 39 2.41 2.20 5.07
CA ILE A 39 1.50 3.30 5.39
C ILE A 39 0.74 3.67 4.11
N ALA A 40 -0.59 3.80 4.19
CA ALA A 40 -1.45 4.18 3.07
C ALA A 40 -1.25 3.31 1.80
N PRO A 41 -1.41 1.97 1.89
CA PRO A 41 -1.02 1.06 0.82
C PRO A 41 -1.70 1.36 -0.53
N HIS A 42 -2.99 1.69 -0.51
CA HIS A 42 -3.73 2.08 -1.72
C HIS A 42 -3.13 3.30 -2.42
N PHE A 43 -2.73 4.31 -1.64
CA PHE A 43 -2.08 5.51 -2.18
C PHE A 43 -0.69 5.19 -2.72
N VAL A 44 0.11 4.43 -1.97
CA VAL A 44 1.47 4.03 -2.38
C VAL A 44 1.46 3.29 -3.71
N PHE A 45 0.59 2.29 -3.86
CA PHE A 45 0.50 1.52 -5.10
C PHE A 45 -0.10 2.33 -6.24
N TYR A 46 -1.02 3.26 -5.96
CA TYR A 46 -1.51 4.20 -6.96
C TYR A 46 -0.39 5.11 -7.50
N ILE A 47 0.46 5.65 -6.63
CA ILE A 47 1.62 6.46 -7.04
C ILE A 47 2.64 5.60 -7.81
N ARG A 48 2.90 4.37 -7.36
CA ARG A 48 3.80 3.46 -8.06
C ARG A 48 3.32 3.19 -9.48
N GLU A 49 2.02 2.90 -9.67
CA GLU A 49 1.43 2.68 -10.99
C GLU A 49 1.58 3.91 -11.90
N LEU A 50 1.36 5.13 -11.38
CA LEU A 50 1.57 6.36 -12.14
C LEU A 50 3.03 6.55 -12.55
N LEU A 51 3.98 6.25 -11.66
CA LEU A 51 5.41 6.35 -11.96
C LEU A 51 5.86 5.29 -12.98
N GLU A 52 5.30 4.07 -12.90
CA GLU A 52 5.56 3.01 -13.87
C GLU A 52 5.05 3.41 -15.27
N GLN A 53 3.89 4.07 -15.34
CA GLN A 53 3.34 4.60 -16.60
C GLN A 53 4.21 5.70 -17.20
N GLU A 54 4.76 6.59 -16.37
CA GLU A 54 5.54 7.75 -16.82
C GLU A 54 7.01 7.39 -17.14
N TYR A 55 7.64 6.57 -16.28
CA TYR A 55 9.09 6.33 -16.29
C TYR A 55 9.49 4.89 -16.60
N GLY A 56 8.53 3.97 -16.66
CA GLY A 56 8.76 2.55 -16.88
C GLY A 56 9.15 1.78 -15.61
N GLU A 57 8.78 0.50 -15.58
CA GLU A 57 8.95 -0.40 -14.43
C GLU A 57 10.41 -0.52 -13.96
N THR A 58 11.35 -0.65 -14.90
CA THR A 58 12.78 -0.81 -14.55
C THR A 58 13.33 0.37 -13.77
N LEU A 59 12.97 1.61 -14.12
CA LEU A 59 13.46 2.78 -13.40
C LEU A 59 12.81 2.86 -12.01
N VAL A 60 11.52 2.56 -11.89
CA VAL A 60 10.81 2.59 -10.61
C VAL A 60 11.37 1.56 -9.64
N ASP A 61 11.67 0.35 -10.12
CA ASP A 61 12.13 -0.74 -9.26
C ASP A 61 13.63 -0.68 -8.93
N GLN A 62 14.46 -0.18 -9.85
CA GLN A 62 15.92 -0.28 -9.73
C GLN A 62 16.64 1.08 -9.73
N GLY A 63 15.94 2.17 -10.04
CA GLY A 63 16.53 3.50 -10.17
C GLY A 63 16.80 4.21 -8.84
N GLY A 64 16.35 3.67 -7.71
CA GLY A 64 16.58 4.25 -6.38
C GLY A 64 15.87 5.60 -6.19
N LEU A 65 14.71 5.78 -6.81
CA LEU A 65 13.96 7.04 -6.78
C LEU A 65 13.53 7.42 -5.36
N LYS A 66 13.66 8.71 -5.02
CA LYS A 66 13.06 9.30 -3.83
C LYS A 66 11.85 10.13 -4.25
N VAL A 67 10.66 9.64 -3.90
CA VAL A 67 9.40 10.25 -4.31
C VAL A 67 8.81 11.04 -3.15
N THR A 68 8.53 12.33 -3.38
CA THR A 68 7.76 13.17 -2.46
C THR A 68 6.36 13.34 -3.04
N THR A 69 5.33 13.10 -2.21
CA THR A 69 3.93 13.09 -2.64
C THR A 69 3.10 14.12 -1.87
N THR A 70 1.83 14.25 -2.22
CA THR A 70 0.86 15.14 -1.58
C THR A 70 0.19 14.57 -0.34
N LEU A 71 0.51 13.33 0.04
CA LEU A 71 -0.15 12.62 1.13
C LEU A 71 0.05 13.34 2.46
N ASP A 72 -1.05 13.71 3.11
CA ASP A 72 -1.05 14.21 4.49
C ASP A 72 -1.35 13.05 5.43
N LEU A 73 -0.37 12.67 6.26
CA LEU A 73 -0.50 11.51 7.15
C LEU A 73 -1.55 11.69 8.24
N ASN A 74 -1.86 12.92 8.65
CA ASN A 74 -2.91 13.15 9.64
C ASN A 74 -4.29 12.98 8.99
N MET A 75 -4.48 13.49 7.78
CA MET A 75 -5.71 13.28 7.01
C MET A 75 -5.89 11.82 6.62
N GLN A 76 -4.82 11.12 6.25
CA GLN A 76 -4.86 9.70 5.94
C GLN A 76 -5.33 8.88 7.13
N ARG A 77 -4.76 9.09 8.32
CA ARG A 77 -5.20 8.39 9.54
C ARG A 77 -6.65 8.68 9.88
N ALA A 78 -7.07 9.94 9.78
CA ALA A 78 -8.46 10.32 10.00
C ALA A 78 -9.42 9.65 8.99
N ALA A 79 -8.99 9.50 7.73
CA ALA A 79 -9.75 8.80 6.70
C ALA A 79 -9.84 7.30 6.97
N GLU A 80 -8.74 6.66 7.36
CA GLU A 80 -8.71 5.24 7.75
C GLU A 80 -9.64 4.99 8.94
N ASP A 81 -9.55 5.80 10.00
CA ASP A 81 -10.42 5.70 11.18
C ASP A 81 -11.90 5.87 10.82
N ALA A 82 -12.24 6.86 9.99
CA ALA A 82 -13.61 7.09 9.55
C ALA A 82 -14.16 5.90 8.76
N ILE A 83 -13.34 5.32 7.88
CA ILE A 83 -13.69 4.13 7.09
C ILE A 83 -13.92 2.92 7.99
N THR A 84 -13.01 2.62 8.93
CA THR A 84 -13.14 1.47 9.84
C THR A 84 -14.40 1.59 10.71
N GLN A 85 -14.67 2.78 11.25
CA GLN A 85 -15.86 3.04 12.06
C GLN A 85 -17.16 2.87 11.25
N GLN A 86 -17.19 3.39 10.02
CA GLN A 86 -18.39 3.32 9.18
C GLN A 86 -18.61 1.92 8.60
N ALA A 87 -17.53 1.21 8.22
CA ALA A 87 -17.60 -0.15 7.70
C ALA A 87 -18.28 -1.11 8.68
N THR A 88 -17.96 -1.00 9.97
CA THR A 88 -18.59 -1.80 11.02
C THR A 88 -20.11 -1.64 11.04
N LYS A 89 -20.61 -0.41 10.85
CA LYS A 89 -22.06 -0.12 10.78
C LYS A 89 -22.67 -0.64 9.47
N ASN A 90 -21.91 -0.57 8.38
CA ASN A 90 -22.35 -0.98 7.05
C ASN A 90 -22.53 -2.50 6.91
N LEU A 91 -21.92 -3.30 7.79
CA LEU A 91 -22.13 -4.75 7.85
C LEU A 91 -23.61 -5.13 8.00
N ALA A 92 -24.40 -4.32 8.73
CA ALA A 92 -25.84 -4.53 8.88
C ALA A 92 -26.62 -4.46 7.56
N PHE A 93 -26.03 -3.82 6.54
CA PHE A 93 -26.59 -3.69 5.19
C PHE A 93 -25.88 -4.61 4.18
N GLY A 94 -25.05 -5.55 4.65
CA GLY A 94 -24.28 -6.46 3.79
C GLY A 94 -23.09 -5.80 3.07
N ALA A 95 -22.74 -4.55 3.42
CA ALA A 95 -21.61 -3.84 2.83
C ALA A 95 -20.35 -4.06 3.68
N ARG A 96 -19.39 -4.80 3.13
CA ARG A 96 -18.15 -5.23 3.80
C ARG A 96 -16.95 -4.33 3.55
N ASN A 97 -17.03 -3.46 2.56
CA ASN A 97 -15.91 -2.63 2.14
C ASN A 97 -16.36 -1.18 1.92
N ALA A 98 -15.42 -0.24 2.00
CA ALA A 98 -15.68 1.19 1.87
C ALA A 98 -14.40 1.90 1.40
N SER A 99 -14.56 3.08 0.80
CA SER A 99 -13.46 3.87 0.27
C SER A 99 -13.68 5.36 0.50
N LEU A 100 -12.60 6.11 0.63
CA LEU A 100 -12.57 7.55 0.86
C LEU A 100 -11.39 8.17 0.12
N VAL A 101 -11.63 9.28 -0.56
CA VAL A 101 -10.58 10.14 -1.12
C VAL A 101 -10.82 11.57 -0.64
N ALA A 102 -9.77 12.19 -0.10
CA ALA A 102 -9.78 13.60 0.25
C ALA A 102 -8.85 14.36 -0.70
N MET A 103 -9.36 15.42 -1.33
CA MET A 103 -8.60 16.22 -2.28
C MET A 103 -8.65 17.70 -1.94
N ASN A 104 -7.59 18.42 -2.26
CA ASN A 104 -7.58 19.88 -2.23
C ASN A 104 -8.38 20.43 -3.43
N PRO A 105 -9.48 21.18 -3.20
CA PRO A 105 -10.34 21.65 -4.27
C PRO A 105 -9.70 22.72 -5.18
N LYS A 106 -8.57 23.32 -4.77
CA LYS A 106 -7.92 24.38 -5.54
C LYS A 106 -6.95 23.86 -6.60
N ASN A 107 -6.26 22.76 -6.32
CA ASN A 107 -5.20 22.23 -7.18
C ASN A 107 -5.36 20.73 -7.50
N GLY A 108 -6.30 20.03 -6.88
CA GLY A 108 -6.56 18.62 -7.13
C GLY A 108 -5.64 17.66 -6.38
N ASP A 109 -4.78 18.15 -5.48
CA ASP A 109 -3.87 17.29 -4.70
C ASP A 109 -4.67 16.25 -3.92
N ILE A 110 -4.28 14.97 -4.03
CA ILE A 110 -4.84 13.90 -3.21
C ILE A 110 -4.13 13.91 -1.86
N LEU A 111 -4.86 14.27 -0.81
CA LEU A 111 -4.33 14.41 0.55
C LEU A 111 -4.49 13.12 1.37
N ALA A 112 -5.51 12.32 1.05
CA ALA A 112 -5.72 10.99 1.62
C ALA A 112 -6.43 10.10 0.59
N MET A 113 -6.07 8.81 0.58
CA MET A 113 -6.72 7.80 -0.25
C MET A 113 -6.79 6.47 0.50
N VAL A 114 -8.03 6.01 0.71
CA VAL A 114 -8.36 4.73 1.32
C VAL A 114 -9.21 3.97 0.31
N GLY A 115 -8.67 2.89 -0.24
CA GLY A 115 -9.34 2.06 -1.25
C GLY A 115 -10.21 0.95 -0.68
N SER A 116 -9.97 0.57 0.57
CA SER A 116 -10.69 -0.48 1.29
C SER A 116 -10.55 -0.32 2.81
N VAL A 117 -11.33 -1.09 3.58
CA VAL A 117 -11.30 -1.07 5.05
C VAL A 117 -9.98 -1.63 5.60
N ASP A 118 -9.51 -2.74 5.03
CA ASP A 118 -8.22 -3.34 5.34
C ASP A 118 -7.60 -3.82 4.03
N TYR A 119 -6.42 -3.29 3.69
CA TYR A 119 -5.71 -3.66 2.48
C TYR A 119 -5.28 -5.13 2.47
N PHE A 120 -4.97 -5.69 3.64
CA PHE A 120 -4.43 -7.04 3.77
C PHE A 120 -5.52 -8.11 3.91
N ASP A 121 -6.79 -7.72 4.04
CA ASP A 121 -7.92 -8.65 4.03
C ASP A 121 -8.28 -9.10 2.61
N THR A 122 -7.49 -10.01 2.06
CA THR A 122 -7.73 -10.57 0.73
C THR A 122 -8.99 -11.43 0.64
N SER A 123 -9.60 -11.79 1.77
CA SER A 123 -10.86 -12.57 1.76
C SER A 123 -12.09 -11.72 1.43
N ASN A 124 -11.98 -10.40 1.61
CA ASN A 124 -13.03 -9.42 1.31
C ASN A 124 -12.57 -8.37 0.28
N ASP A 125 -11.69 -8.77 -0.64
CA ASP A 125 -11.14 -7.93 -1.70
C ASP A 125 -10.43 -6.66 -1.18
N GLY A 126 -9.77 -6.76 -0.03
CA GLY A 126 -9.08 -5.67 0.65
C GLY A 126 -8.00 -4.99 -0.21
N ASN A 127 -7.30 -5.74 -1.03
CA ASN A 127 -6.27 -5.23 -1.94
C ASN A 127 -6.84 -4.47 -3.15
N VAL A 128 -8.16 -4.46 -3.36
CA VAL A 128 -8.80 -3.71 -4.44
C VAL A 128 -8.96 -2.25 -4.03
N ASN A 129 -8.31 -1.35 -4.77
CA ASN A 129 -8.47 0.08 -4.56
C ASN A 129 -9.80 0.58 -5.13
N VAL A 130 -10.87 0.61 -4.33
CA VAL A 130 -12.21 1.05 -4.78
C VAL A 130 -12.24 2.53 -5.16
N ALA A 131 -11.30 3.35 -4.68
CA ALA A 131 -11.22 4.78 -4.99
C ALA A 131 -11.08 5.08 -6.49
N ILE A 132 -10.52 4.13 -7.25
CA ILE A 132 -10.28 4.24 -8.69
C ILE A 132 -11.11 3.24 -9.50
N ARG A 133 -12.13 2.60 -8.88
CA ARG A 133 -13.00 1.64 -9.55
C ARG A 133 -14.32 2.30 -9.95
N GLN A 134 -14.82 1.95 -11.13
CA GLN A 134 -16.09 2.47 -11.62
C GLN A 134 -17.25 1.94 -10.78
N ARG A 135 -18.11 2.86 -10.31
CA ARG A 135 -19.35 2.57 -9.58
C ARG A 135 -20.41 3.59 -10.00
N SER A 136 -21.69 3.20 -9.90
CA SER A 136 -22.78 4.16 -10.13
C SER A 136 -22.80 5.19 -8.99
N PRO A 137 -22.75 6.51 -9.28
CA PRO A 137 -22.79 7.55 -8.25
C PRO A 137 -24.19 7.68 -7.61
N GLY A 138 -25.22 7.16 -8.26
CA GLY A 138 -26.61 7.31 -7.82
C GLY A 138 -27.01 8.77 -7.63
N SER A 139 -27.72 9.06 -6.53
CA SER A 139 -28.20 10.42 -6.24
C SER A 139 -27.09 11.44 -5.98
N SER A 140 -25.84 11.02 -5.74
CA SER A 140 -24.72 11.96 -5.55
C SER A 140 -24.39 12.77 -6.80
N PHE A 141 -24.87 12.35 -7.98
CA PHE A 141 -24.68 13.09 -9.24
C PHE A 141 -25.68 14.26 -9.43
N LYS A 142 -26.74 14.34 -8.62
CA LYS A 142 -27.77 15.39 -8.75
C LYS A 142 -27.24 16.82 -8.74
N PRO A 143 -26.26 17.22 -7.90
CA PRO A 143 -25.71 18.58 -7.93
C PRO A 143 -25.17 18.99 -9.30
N VAL A 144 -24.59 18.06 -10.07
CA VAL A 144 -24.11 18.33 -11.44
C VAL A 144 -25.27 18.66 -12.38
N VAL A 145 -26.37 17.89 -12.28
CA VAL A 145 -27.59 18.12 -13.06
C VAL A 145 -28.22 19.47 -12.69
N TYR A 146 -28.30 19.80 -11.39
CA TYR A 146 -28.85 21.08 -10.94
C TYR A 146 -27.97 22.27 -11.32
N ALA A 147 -26.65 22.11 -11.31
CA ALA A 147 -25.74 23.16 -11.77
C ALA A 147 -26.00 23.53 -13.23
N GLU A 148 -26.24 22.54 -14.10
CA GLU A 148 -26.61 22.79 -15.49
C GLU A 148 -27.98 23.45 -15.63
N ALA A 149 -28.95 23.09 -14.79
CA ALA A 149 -30.26 23.73 -14.77
C ALA A 149 -30.14 25.22 -14.40
N PHE A 150 -29.43 25.54 -13.31
CA PHE A 150 -29.20 26.94 -12.92
C PHE A 150 -28.39 27.73 -13.95
N ARG A 151 -27.46 27.07 -14.67
CA ARG A 151 -26.71 27.71 -15.75
C ARG A 151 -27.63 28.12 -16.91
N LYS A 152 -28.73 27.41 -17.14
CA LYS A 152 -29.69 27.66 -18.22
C LYS A 152 -30.76 28.72 -17.88
N GLY A 153 -30.91 29.08 -16.60
CA GLY A 153 -31.94 30.02 -16.12
C GLY A 153 -33.15 29.29 -15.58
#